data_AF-A0AAW4XUA0-F1
#
_entry.id   AF-A0AAW4XUA0-F1
#
_cell.length_a   1.000
_cell.length_b   1.000
_cell.length_c   1.000
_cell.angle_alpha   90.00
_cell.angle_beta   90.00
_cell.angle_gamma   90.00
#
_symmetry.space_group_name_H-M   'P 1'
#
loop_
_entity.id
_entity.type
_entity.pdbx_description
1 polymer ?
#
loop_
_entity_poly.entity_id
_entity_poly.type
_entity_poly.pdbx_seq_one_letter_code
_entity_poly.pdbx_strand_id
1 'polypeptide(L)'
;MNRSNTAQTVVNAEIFARRVTARLSEAEADLDYDISERLRAARERALSRRKVVAVPAIARQPQQEAAAPSGKRNWWRAVVSAVPLSAMVAGLAFFNGVQADEGASEMAEYDATLLADELPPSAYTDPGFTQFLKIAAQKQPTDKR
;
A
#
# COMPACT_ATOMS: atom_id res chain seq x y z
N MET A 1 -1.26 5.65 30.81
CA MET A 1 -2.43 5.95 29.97
C MET A 1 -2.43 5.32 28.54
N ASN A 2 -1.52 4.41 28.14
CA ASN A 2 -1.42 3.97 26.72
C ASN A 2 -2.28 2.77 26.26
N ARG A 3 -2.91 1.99 27.16
CA ARG A 3 -3.58 0.73 26.78
C ARG A 3 -4.89 0.92 26.02
N SER A 4 -5.64 1.98 26.32
CA SER A 4 -6.92 2.29 25.67
C SER A 4 -6.73 2.64 24.19
N ASN A 5 -5.65 3.36 23.85
CA ASN A 5 -5.37 3.74 22.47
C ASN A 5 -4.98 2.52 21.61
N THR A 6 -4.12 1.63 22.13
CA THR A 6 -3.75 0.38 21.42
C THR A 6 -4.92 -0.58 21.26
N ALA A 7 -5.80 -0.71 22.26
CA ALA A 7 -7.00 -1.54 22.13
C ALA A 7 -7.94 -0.98 21.05
N GLN A 8 -8.10 0.35 21.00
CA GLN A 8 -8.93 1.00 20.00
C GLN A 8 -8.37 0.85 18.58
N THR A 9 -7.05 0.95 18.39
CA THR A 9 -6.44 0.75 17.06
C THR A 9 -6.60 -0.69 16.57
N VAL A 10 -6.47 -1.68 17.44
CA VAL A 10 -6.68 -3.10 17.08
C VAL A 10 -8.13 -3.36 16.68
N VAL A 11 -9.11 -2.83 17.43
CA VAL A 11 -10.53 -2.96 17.09
C VAL A 11 -10.85 -2.27 15.77
N ASN A 12 -10.35 -1.06 15.55
CA ASN A 12 -10.57 -0.33 14.30
C ASN A 12 -9.93 -1.06 13.10
N ALA A 13 -8.73 -1.63 13.28
CA ALA A 13 -8.04 -2.42 12.25
C ALA A 13 -8.81 -3.71 11.92
N GLU A 14 -9.34 -4.40 12.93
CA GLU A 14 -10.17 -5.60 12.75
C GLU A 14 -11.46 -5.29 11.95
N ILE A 15 -12.13 -4.18 12.26
CA ILE A 15 -13.32 -3.74 11.53
C ILE A 15 -12.98 -3.42 10.07
N PHE A 16 -11.86 -2.72 9.84
CA PHE A 16 -11.38 -2.41 8.49
C PHE A 16 -11.05 -3.68 7.71
N ALA A 17 -10.29 -4.61 8.30
CA ALA A 17 -9.91 -5.88 7.68
C ALA A 17 -11.15 -6.70 7.29
N ARG A 18 -12.18 -6.75 8.14
CA ARG A 18 -13.44 -7.43 7.84
C ARG A 18 -14.19 -6.79 6.66
N ARG A 19 -14.24 -5.46 6.59
CA ARG A 19 -14.86 -4.74 5.47
C ARG A 19 -14.14 -5.01 4.15
N VAL A 20 -12.81 -4.95 4.16
CA VAL A 20 -11.99 -5.26 2.98
C VAL A 20 -12.23 -6.71 2.54
N THR A 21 -12.20 -7.65 3.47
CA THR A 21 -12.44 -9.08 3.18
C THR A 21 -13.84 -9.27 2.58
N ALA A 22 -14.88 -8.66 3.15
CA ALA A 22 -16.24 -8.77 2.64
C ALA A 22 -16.36 -8.25 1.19
N ARG A 23 -15.71 -7.12 0.88
CA ARG A 23 -15.71 -6.56 -0.48
C ARG A 23 -14.94 -7.42 -1.48
N LEU A 24 -13.80 -7.97 -1.07
CA LEU A 24 -13.05 -8.92 -1.92
C LEU A 24 -13.87 -10.19 -2.19
N SER A 25 -14.55 -10.73 -1.17
CA SER A 25 -15.41 -11.91 -1.33
C SER A 25 -16.62 -11.64 -2.22
N GLU A 26 -17.19 -10.44 -2.16
CA GLU A 26 -18.28 -10.02 -3.05
C GLU A 26 -17.79 -9.93 -4.50
N ALA A 27 -16.60 -9.36 -4.73
CA ALA A 27 -16.00 -9.27 -6.07
C ALA A 27 -15.53 -10.62 -6.62
N GLU A 28 -15.22 -11.62 -5.78
CA GLU A 28 -14.90 -12.99 -6.20
C GLU A 28 -16.07 -13.64 -6.97
N ALA A 29 -17.31 -13.24 -6.70
CA ALA A 29 -18.50 -13.79 -7.35
C ALA A 29 -18.70 -13.35 -8.81
N ASP A 30 -18.04 -12.27 -9.25
CA ASP A 30 -18.13 -11.71 -10.61
C ASP A 30 -16.95 -12.15 -11.50
N LEU A 31 -16.10 -13.03 -10.99
CA LEU A 31 -14.88 -13.47 -11.67
C LEU A 31 -15.18 -14.60 -12.66
N ASP A 32 -14.45 -14.61 -13.78
CA ASP A 32 -14.55 -15.70 -14.76
C ASP A 32 -14.11 -17.03 -14.15
N TYR A 33 -14.65 -18.12 -14.69
CA TYR A 33 -14.52 -19.47 -14.16
C TYR A 33 -13.05 -19.90 -14.04
N ASP A 34 -12.21 -19.56 -15.02
CA ASP A 34 -10.79 -19.92 -15.03
C ASP A 34 -10.00 -19.27 -13.88
N ILE A 35 -10.28 -18.01 -13.55
CA ILE A 35 -9.64 -17.30 -12.44
C ILE A 35 -10.14 -17.86 -11.11
N SER A 36 -11.43 -18.19 -10.99
CA SER A 36 -11.97 -18.81 -9.78
C SER A 36 -11.29 -20.14 -9.44
N GLU A 37 -11.01 -20.97 -10.45
CA GLU A 37 -10.31 -22.25 -10.29
C GLU A 37 -8.84 -22.05 -9.90
N ARG A 38 -8.15 -21.07 -10.51
CA ARG A 38 -6.78 -20.72 -10.13
C ARG A 38 -6.71 -20.21 -8.69
N LEU A 39 -7.69 -19.40 -8.28
CA LEU A 39 -7.80 -18.91 -6.90
C LEU A 39 -8.05 -20.04 -5.91
N ARG A 40 -8.96 -20.98 -6.25
CA ARG A 40 -9.22 -22.17 -5.47
C ARG A 40 -7.96 -23.00 -5.26
N ALA A 41 -7.24 -23.31 -6.35
CA ALA A 41 -6.00 -24.06 -6.29
C ALA A 41 -4.90 -23.31 -5.49
N ALA A 42 -4.85 -21.99 -5.56
CA ALA A 42 -3.95 -21.18 -4.74
C ALA A 42 -4.32 -21.24 -3.24
N ARG A 43 -5.62 -21.18 -2.91
CA ARG A 43 -6.13 -21.31 -1.52
C ARG A 43 -5.80 -22.69 -0.94
N GLU A 44 -6.01 -23.77 -1.69
CA GLU A 44 -5.66 -25.13 -1.27
C GLU A 44 -4.15 -25.26 -1.01
N ARG A 45 -3.29 -24.70 -1.89
CA ARG A 45 -1.83 -24.67 -1.68
C ARG A 45 -1.41 -23.83 -0.48
N ALA A 46 -2.09 -22.71 -0.22
CA ALA A 46 -1.82 -21.87 0.94
C ALA A 46 -2.22 -22.59 2.24
N LEU A 47 -3.38 -23.24 2.25
CA LEU A 47 -3.87 -24.02 3.39
C LEU A 47 -2.99 -25.23 3.68
N SER A 48 -2.50 -25.94 2.65
CA SER A 48 -1.58 -27.06 2.84
C SER A 48 -0.22 -26.61 3.39
N ARG A 49 0.23 -25.39 3.04
CA ARG A 49 1.44 -24.76 3.59
C ARG A 49 1.23 -24.12 4.95
N ARG A 50 -0.02 -23.81 5.31
CA ARG A 50 -0.41 -23.32 6.63
C ARG A 50 -0.30 -24.48 7.64
N LYS A 51 0.93 -24.79 8.01
CA LYS A 51 1.23 -25.45 9.29
C LYS A 51 0.54 -24.61 10.35
N VAL A 52 -0.36 -25.20 11.14
CA VAL A 52 -0.99 -24.53 12.27
C VAL A 52 0.14 -24.16 13.22
N VAL A 53 0.72 -22.98 13.01
CA VAL A 53 1.59 -22.34 13.99
C VAL A 53 0.61 -21.98 15.09
N ALA A 54 0.53 -22.87 16.09
CA ALA A 54 0.04 -22.50 17.39
C ALA A 54 0.74 -21.17 17.70
N VAL A 55 -0.05 -20.10 17.82
CA VAL A 55 0.46 -18.81 18.28
C VAL A 55 1.28 -19.16 19.51
N PRO A 56 2.62 -18.95 19.51
CA PRO A 56 3.36 -19.17 20.72
C PRO A 56 2.72 -18.20 21.70
N ALA A 57 1.95 -18.74 22.66
CA ALA A 57 1.63 -18.01 23.86
C ALA A 57 2.95 -17.41 24.27
N ILE A 58 3.01 -16.07 24.33
CA ILE A 58 4.21 -15.37 24.78
C ILE A 58 4.50 -15.98 26.14
N ALA A 59 5.42 -16.94 26.16
CA ALA A 59 5.91 -17.52 27.39
C ALA A 59 6.55 -16.32 28.06
N ARG A 60 5.89 -15.82 29.10
CA ARG A 60 6.46 -14.83 30.01
C ARG A 60 7.85 -15.32 30.30
N GLN A 61 8.85 -14.67 29.71
CA GLN A 61 10.22 -14.86 30.14
C GLN A 61 10.22 -14.52 31.63
N PRO A 62 10.65 -15.43 32.52
CA PRO A 62 10.91 -15.02 33.88
C PRO A 62 11.93 -13.89 33.78
N GLN A 63 11.60 -12.78 34.41
CA GLN A 63 12.48 -11.64 34.59
C GLN A 63 13.78 -12.16 35.20
N GLN A 64 14.75 -12.46 34.35
CA GLN A 64 16.03 -12.98 34.79
C GLN A 64 16.80 -11.77 35.27
N GLU A 65 16.84 -11.67 36.60
CA GLU A 65 17.58 -10.68 37.35
C GLU A 65 18.96 -10.47 36.72
N ALA A 66 19.30 -9.20 36.53
CA ALA A 66 20.59 -8.77 36.03
C ALA A 66 21.69 -9.18 37.03
N ALA A 67 22.19 -10.40 36.90
CA ALA A 67 23.45 -10.81 37.52
C ALA A 67 24.60 -10.41 36.59
N ALA A 68 25.36 -9.42 37.02
CA ALA A 68 26.60 -8.97 36.38
C ALA A 68 27.64 -10.11 36.30
N PRO A 69 28.61 -10.03 35.37
CA PRO A 69 29.13 -11.21 34.68
C PRO A 69 30.45 -11.73 35.26
N SER A 70 30.62 -13.06 35.26
CA SER A 70 31.94 -13.69 35.36
C SER A 70 32.08 -14.80 34.33
N GLY A 71 33.05 -14.64 33.43
CA GLY A 71 33.60 -15.75 32.64
C GLY A 71 33.55 -15.61 31.12
N LYS A 72 34.63 -16.07 30.49
CA LYS A 72 34.95 -16.18 29.06
C LYS A 72 33.90 -16.88 28.18
N ARG A 73 32.78 -17.33 28.74
CA ARG A 73 31.62 -17.88 28.03
C ARG A 73 30.60 -16.79 27.66
N ASN A 74 30.64 -15.64 28.34
CA ASN A 74 29.67 -14.57 28.15
C ASN A 74 29.99 -13.65 26.96
N TRP A 75 31.28 -13.48 26.60
CA TRP A 75 31.65 -12.68 25.42
C TRP A 75 31.21 -13.36 24.11
N TRP A 76 31.30 -14.69 24.02
CA TRP A 76 30.76 -15.45 22.88
C TRP A 76 29.23 -15.28 22.76
N ARG A 77 28.51 -15.27 23.89
CA ARG A 77 27.07 -14.99 23.90
C ARG A 77 26.76 -13.56 23.46
N ALA A 78 27.55 -12.59 23.91
CA ALA A 78 27.42 -11.19 23.48
C ALA A 78 27.66 -11.04 21.96
N VAL A 79 28.69 -11.69 21.41
CA VAL A 79 28.98 -11.70 19.96
C VAL A 79 27.83 -12.33 19.17
N VAL A 80 27.33 -13.50 19.61
CA VAL A 80 26.20 -14.17 18.95
C VAL A 80 24.92 -13.31 19.01
N SER A 81 24.68 -12.59 20.11
CA SER A 81 23.54 -11.67 20.20
C SER A 81 23.66 -10.40 19.33
N ALA A 82 24.89 -10.02 18.94
CA ALA A 82 25.13 -8.89 18.05
C ALA A 82 24.94 -9.21 16.56
N VAL A 83 24.90 -10.50 16.19
CA VAL A 83 24.68 -10.99 14.83
C VAL A 83 23.39 -10.45 14.19
N PRO A 84 22.20 -10.60 14.80
CA PRO A 84 20.95 -10.11 14.19
C PRO A 84 20.92 -8.59 14.02
N LEU A 85 21.52 -7.84 14.94
CA LEU A 85 21.59 -6.37 14.87
C LEU A 85 22.50 -5.93 13.73
N SER A 86 23.65 -6.60 13.56
CA SER A 86 24.58 -6.34 12.47
C SER A 86 23.97 -6.71 11.11
N ALA A 87 23.26 -7.84 11.03
CA ALA A 87 22.56 -8.27 9.82
C ALA A 87 21.45 -7.29 9.42
N MET A 88 20.75 -6.70 10.39
CA MET A 88 19.74 -5.66 10.13
C MET A 88 20.35 -4.41 9.52
N VAL A 89 21.44 -3.90 10.10
CA VAL A 89 22.15 -2.71 9.57
C VAL A 89 22.72 -2.99 8.18
N ALA A 90 23.31 -4.16 7.97
CA ALA A 90 23.83 -4.57 6.68
C ALA A 90 22.73 -4.70 5.62
N GLY A 91 21.59 -5.31 5.97
CA GLY A 91 20.43 -5.41 5.09
C GLY A 91 19.85 -4.04 4.74
N LEU A 92 19.76 -3.13 5.71
CA LEU A 92 19.28 -1.77 5.48
C LEU A 92 20.22 -0.99 4.55
N ALA A 93 21.54 -1.08 4.75
CA ALA A 93 22.53 -0.44 3.90
C ALA A 93 22.53 -1.01 2.47
N PHE A 94 22.37 -2.33 2.32
CA PHE A 94 22.29 -3.00 1.02
C PHE A 94 21.08 -2.56 0.20
N PHE A 95 19.91 -2.43 0.84
CA PHE A 95 18.69 -1.95 0.18
C PHE A 95 18.69 -0.44 -0.09
N ASN A 96 19.38 0.35 0.74
CA ASN A 96 19.43 1.81 0.56
C ASN A 96 20.23 2.22 -0.69
N GLY A 97 21.21 1.41 -1.12
CA GLY A 97 22.05 1.71 -2.29
C GLY A 97 21.38 1.60 -3.65
N VAL A 98 20.16 1.06 -3.74
CA VAL A 98 19.48 0.76 -5.03
C VAL A 98 18.32 1.72 -5.36
N GLN A 99 18.11 2.77 -4.56
CA GLN A 99 17.05 3.77 -4.82
C GLN A 99 17.58 5.20 -5.04
N ALA A 100 18.89 5.36 -5.24
CA ALA A 100 19.48 6.70 -5.37
C ALA A 100 19.33 7.32 -6.76
N ASP A 101 18.86 6.61 -7.77
CA ASP A 101 18.61 7.18 -9.09
C ASP A 101 17.44 6.46 -9.77
N GLU A 102 16.67 7.21 -10.55
CA GLU A 102 15.63 6.76 -11.50
C GLU A 102 14.24 6.44 -10.90
N GLY A 103 13.34 7.43 -10.99
CA GLY A 103 11.90 7.13 -10.88
C GLY A 103 10.97 8.33 -10.74
N ALA A 104 11.49 9.52 -10.42
CA ALA A 104 10.66 10.70 -10.18
C ALA A 104 10.44 11.61 -11.41
N SER A 105 10.98 11.28 -12.59
CA SER A 105 10.91 12.15 -13.77
C SER A 105 10.10 11.61 -14.95
N GLU A 106 9.73 10.32 -14.99
CA GLU A 106 8.99 9.75 -16.14
C GLU A 106 7.46 9.90 -16.06
N MET A 107 6.90 10.27 -14.90
CA MET A 107 5.43 10.34 -14.73
C MET A 107 4.83 11.72 -15.06
N ALA A 108 5.66 12.75 -15.27
CA ALA A 108 5.19 14.11 -15.56
C ALA A 108 4.98 14.36 -17.06
N GLU A 109 5.59 13.57 -17.93
CA GLU A 109 5.60 13.83 -19.38
C GLU A 109 4.33 13.27 -20.06
N TYR A 110 3.74 12.19 -19.52
CA TYR A 110 2.51 11.60 -20.05
C TYR A 110 1.26 12.45 -19.80
N ASP A 111 1.14 13.09 -18.64
CA ASP A 111 -0.01 13.94 -18.30
C ASP A 111 0.03 15.27 -19.08
N ALA A 112 1.23 15.83 -19.28
CA ALA A 112 1.40 17.01 -20.13
C ALA A 112 1.05 16.72 -21.60
N THR A 113 1.33 15.52 -22.11
CA THR A 113 0.95 15.14 -23.48
C THR A 113 -0.57 14.95 -23.62
N LEU A 114 -1.28 14.50 -22.57
CA LEU A 114 -2.74 14.43 -22.56
C LEU A 114 -3.42 15.80 -22.36
N LEU A 115 -2.81 16.71 -21.60
CA LEU A 115 -3.35 18.06 -21.38
C LEU A 115 -2.96 19.06 -22.48
N ALA A 116 -1.91 18.80 -23.26
CA ALA A 116 -1.41 19.67 -24.31
C ALA A 116 -1.69 19.18 -25.74
N ASP A 117 -2.43 18.08 -25.92
CA ASP A 117 -2.85 17.65 -27.25
C ASP A 117 -3.75 18.74 -27.86
N GLU A 118 -3.22 19.41 -28.88
CA GLU A 118 -3.87 20.53 -29.56
C GLU A 118 -5.07 19.97 -30.33
N LEU A 119 -6.29 20.35 -29.93
CA LEU A 119 -7.48 20.00 -30.71
C LEU A 119 -7.29 20.55 -32.13
N PRO A 120 -7.43 19.72 -33.19
CA PRO A 120 -7.32 20.19 -34.56
C PRO A 120 -8.30 21.34 -34.78
N PRO A 121 -7.96 22.38 -35.57
CA PRO A 121 -8.78 23.59 -35.71
C PRO A 121 -10.22 23.32 -36.17
N SER A 122 -10.48 22.16 -36.78
CA SER A 122 -11.82 21.66 -37.10
C SER A 122 -12.73 21.46 -35.89
N ALA A 123 -12.18 21.22 -34.68
CA ALA A 123 -12.95 21.06 -33.45
C ALA A 123 -13.62 22.37 -32.99
N TYR A 124 -13.04 23.52 -33.35
CA TYR A 124 -13.66 24.84 -33.11
C TYR A 124 -14.79 25.16 -34.10
N THR A 125 -14.94 24.34 -35.16
CA THR A 125 -15.95 24.55 -36.22
C THR A 125 -17.14 23.59 -36.07
N ASP A 126 -17.28 22.97 -34.91
CA ASP A 126 -18.44 22.17 -34.55
C ASP A 126 -19.74 23.02 -34.63
N PRO A 127 -20.80 22.52 -35.28
CA PRO A 127 -22.12 23.18 -35.27
C PRO A 127 -22.63 23.53 -33.86
N GLY A 128 -22.30 22.75 -32.84
CA GLY A 128 -22.61 22.99 -31.42
C GLY A 128 -21.94 24.23 -30.82
N PHE A 129 -20.66 24.48 -31.11
CA PHE A 129 -19.96 25.69 -30.67
C PHE A 129 -20.60 26.96 -31.25
N THR A 130 -21.10 26.91 -32.50
CA THR A 130 -21.85 28.04 -33.08
C THR A 130 -23.18 28.31 -32.35
N GLN A 131 -23.84 27.25 -31.84
CA GLN A 131 -25.02 27.40 -30.99
C GLN A 131 -24.65 28.01 -29.63
N PHE A 132 -23.53 27.60 -29.03
CA PHE A 132 -23.01 28.20 -27.80
C PHE A 132 -22.74 29.69 -27.98
N LEU A 133 -22.08 30.10 -29.07
CA LEU A 133 -21.85 31.52 -29.38
C LEU A 133 -23.15 32.29 -29.56
N LYS A 134 -24.16 31.69 -30.20
CA LYS A 134 -25.48 32.30 -30.41
C LYS A 134 -26.24 32.50 -29.10
N ILE A 135 -26.20 31.50 -28.20
CA ILE A 135 -26.78 31.59 -26.86
C ILE A 135 -26.04 32.63 -26.02
N ALA A 136 -24.70 32.67 -26.09
CA ALA A 136 -23.88 33.65 -25.38
C ALA A 136 -24.15 35.09 -25.87
N ALA A 137 -24.24 35.29 -27.18
CA ALA A 137 -24.58 36.58 -27.79
C ALA A 137 -26.01 37.03 -27.45
N GLN A 138 -26.97 36.09 -27.34
CA GLN A 138 -28.33 36.40 -26.88
C GLN A 138 -28.41 36.68 -25.37
N LYS A 139 -27.54 36.05 -24.58
CA LYS A 139 -27.46 36.25 -23.12
C LYS A 139 -26.78 37.57 -22.75
N GLN A 140 -26.26 38.31 -23.72
CA GLN A 140 -25.74 39.65 -23.52
C GLN A 140 -26.86 40.66 -23.87
N PRO A 141 -27.78 40.98 -22.94
CA PRO A 141 -28.65 42.12 -23.14
C PRO A 141 -27.74 43.33 -23.28
N THR A 142 -27.89 44.01 -24.40
CA THR A 142 -27.34 45.34 -24.65
C THR A 142 -27.80 46.26 -23.54
N ASP A 143 -26.99 46.36 -22.48
CA ASP A 143 -27.08 47.43 -21.50
C ASP A 143 -26.51 48.69 -22.16
N LYS A 144 -27.37 49.33 -22.95
CA LYS A 144 -27.13 50.66 -23.51
C LYS A 144 -27.66 51.68 -22.51
N ARG A 145 -26.72 52.41 -21.92
CA ARG A 145 -26.79 53.80 -21.43
C ARG A 145 -27.97 54.22 -20.55
#